data_AF-A0A529HSG4-F1
#
_entry.id   AF-A0A529HSG4-F1
#
_cell.length_a   1.000
_cell.length_b   1.000
_cell.length_c   1.000
_cell.angle_alpha   90.00
_cell.angle_beta   90.00
_cell.angle_gamma   90.00
#
_symmetry.space_group_name_H-M   'P 1'
#
loop_
_entity.id
_entity.type
_entity.pdbx_description
1 polymer ?
#
loop_
_entity_poly.entity_id
_entity_poly.type
_entity_poly.pdbx_seq_one_letter_code
_entity_poly.pdbx_strand_id
1 'polypeptide(L)'
;IFFLGSTMASLAQGYMLGVYVLGLDVGIGGMAFGALVALCLSAAYAAMGSAWLIYKTEGDLQRKAVRWLRVTLVLTALGMVAVSLATPFASPRIFDRWFLWPEILYLSPLPIVSALLFLWLWRQTFHLPKPDDRHALRPFLTLAAIFALGFAGLAWSFYPYVVP
;
A
#
# COMPACT_ATOMS: atom_id res chain seq x y z
N ILE A 1 24.11 -3.81 6.04
CA ILE A 1 23.98 -4.07 4.59
C ILE A 1 22.54 -4.45 4.22
N PHE A 2 21.94 -5.49 4.83
CA PHE A 2 20.57 -5.95 4.50
C PHE A 2 19.50 -4.83 4.56
N PHE A 3 19.47 -4.04 5.63
CA PHE A 3 18.51 -2.94 5.79
C PHE A 3 18.60 -1.89 4.66
N LEU A 4 19.82 -1.50 4.28
CA LEU A 4 20.02 -0.53 3.20
C LEU A 4 19.58 -1.12 1.85
N GLY A 5 19.93 -2.37 1.58
CA GLY A 5 19.54 -3.07 0.36
C GLY A 5 18.03 -3.22 0.21
N SER A 6 17.34 -3.68 1.27
CA SER A 6 15.89 -3.83 1.24
C SER A 6 15.15 -2.49 1.14
N THR A 7 15.63 -1.47 1.85
CA THR A 7 15.06 -0.12 1.77
C THR A 7 15.23 0.43 0.35
N MET A 8 16.43 0.36 -0.22
CA MET A 8 16.71 0.82 -1.57
C MET A 8 15.89 0.07 -2.63
N ALA A 9 15.76 -1.25 -2.51
CA ALA A 9 14.93 -2.04 -3.41
C ALA A 9 13.45 -1.62 -3.37
N SER A 10 12.90 -1.44 -2.16
CA SER A 10 11.50 -1.00 -2.00
C SER A 10 11.25 0.40 -2.56
N LEU A 11 12.18 1.34 -2.35
CA LEU A 11 12.10 2.70 -2.85
C LEU A 11 12.19 2.71 -4.38
N ALA A 12 13.15 1.97 -4.95
CA ALA A 12 13.31 1.87 -6.41
C ALA A 12 12.06 1.27 -7.06
N GLN A 13 11.49 0.22 -6.47
CA GLN A 13 10.26 -0.39 -6.96
C GLN A 13 9.08 0.58 -6.92
N GLY A 14 8.89 1.29 -5.81
CA GLY A 14 7.78 2.24 -5.68
C GLY A 14 7.95 3.47 -6.58
N TYR A 15 9.19 3.95 -6.75
CA TYR A 15 9.50 5.01 -7.69
C TYR A 15 9.15 4.61 -9.12
N MET A 16 9.61 3.44 -9.55
CA MET A 16 9.32 2.93 -10.88
C MET A 16 7.82 2.74 -11.08
N LEU A 17 7.11 2.21 -10.08
CA LEU A 17 5.65 2.06 -10.14
C LEU A 17 4.94 3.41 -10.29
N GLY A 18 5.34 4.44 -9.54
CA GLY A 18 4.74 5.77 -9.62
C GLY A 18 4.94 6.42 -10.98
N VAL A 19 6.17 6.40 -11.51
CA VAL A 19 6.48 6.94 -12.84
C VAL A 19 5.80 6.12 -13.95
N TYR A 20 5.71 4.80 -13.78
CA TYR A 20 4.99 3.91 -14.70
C TYR A 20 3.50 4.22 -14.81
N VAL A 21 2.85 4.49 -13.67
CA VAL A 21 1.45 4.93 -13.61
C VAL A 21 1.24 6.21 -14.43
N LEU A 22 2.24 7.07 -14.55
CA LEU A 22 2.19 8.28 -15.37
C LEU A 22 2.66 8.10 -16.82
N GLY A 23 2.81 6.86 -17.29
CA GLY A 23 3.27 6.59 -18.66
C GLY A 23 4.75 6.87 -18.86
N LEU A 24 5.57 6.64 -17.82
CA LEU A 24 7.01 6.88 -17.83
C LEU A 24 7.40 8.36 -18.00
N ASP A 25 6.52 9.28 -17.61
CA ASP A 25 6.85 10.70 -17.57
C ASP A 25 7.93 10.98 -16.52
N VAL A 26 9.09 11.44 -17.00
CA VAL A 26 10.26 11.81 -16.18
C VAL A 26 10.39 13.32 -15.97
N GLY A 27 9.34 14.10 -16.28
CA GLY A 27 9.25 15.50 -15.89
C GLY A 27 9.26 15.69 -14.37
N ILE A 28 9.40 16.94 -13.90
CA ILE A 28 9.50 17.26 -12.46
C ILE A 28 8.29 16.74 -11.69
N GLY A 29 7.08 16.86 -12.24
CA GLY A 29 5.85 16.33 -11.64
C GLY A 29 5.85 14.80 -11.54
N GLY A 30 6.30 14.12 -12.60
CA GLY A 30 6.42 12.66 -12.62
C GLY A 30 7.46 12.12 -11.64
N MET A 31 8.63 12.76 -11.56
CA MET A 31 9.66 12.43 -10.57
C MET A 31 9.17 12.64 -9.14
N ALA A 32 8.45 13.74 -8.86
CA ALA A 32 7.89 14.02 -7.54
C ALA A 32 6.80 13.00 -7.15
N PHE A 33 5.91 12.64 -8.09
CA PHE A 33 4.91 11.62 -7.87
C PHE A 33 5.54 10.23 -7.65
N GLY A 34 6.56 9.88 -8.46
CA GLY A 34 7.36 8.67 -8.28
C GLY A 34 7.98 8.60 -6.88
N ALA A 35 8.61 9.69 -6.42
CA ALA A 35 9.21 9.76 -5.08
C ALA A 35 8.14 9.61 -3.97
N LEU A 36 6.97 10.22 -4.14
CA LEU A 36 5.85 10.04 -3.22
C LEU A 36 5.42 8.57 -3.14
N VAL A 37 5.19 7.91 -4.29
CA VAL A 37 4.80 6.50 -4.35
C VAL A 37 5.90 5.60 -3.78
N ALA A 38 7.18 5.92 -3.99
CA ALA A 38 8.32 5.22 -3.40
C ALA A 38 8.22 5.16 -1.87
N LEU A 39 8.01 6.31 -1.22
CA LEU A 39 7.87 6.38 0.23
C LEU A 39 6.62 5.64 0.73
N CYS A 40 5.50 5.77 0.01
CA CYS A 40 4.26 5.10 0.36
C CYS A 40 4.38 3.57 0.29
N LEU A 41 4.99 3.05 -0.80
CA LEU A 41 5.17 1.62 -1.00
C LEU A 41 6.16 1.04 0.03
N SER A 42 7.26 1.74 0.30
CA SER A 42 8.22 1.34 1.33
C SER A 42 7.56 1.27 2.72
N ALA A 43 6.71 2.24 3.07
CA ALA A 43 5.95 2.19 4.32
C ALA A 43 4.99 0.98 4.38
N ALA A 44 4.32 0.69 3.27
CA ALA A 44 3.41 -0.45 3.17
C ALA A 44 4.15 -1.81 3.27
N TYR A 45 5.36 -1.93 2.70
CA TYR A 45 6.22 -3.10 2.90
C TYR A 45 6.74 -3.22 4.32
N ALA A 46 7.03 -2.10 5.00
CA ALA A 46 7.36 -2.12 6.42
C ALA A 46 6.18 -2.60 7.28
N ALA A 47 4.93 -2.26 6.92
CA ALA A 47 3.73 -2.80 7.56
C ALA A 47 3.60 -4.32 7.34
N MET A 48 3.82 -4.79 6.12
CA MET A 48 3.81 -6.22 5.77
C MET A 48 4.85 -6.99 6.58
N GLY A 49 6.08 -6.47 6.67
CA GLY A 49 7.16 -7.06 7.46
C GLY A 49 6.85 -7.07 8.96
N SER A 50 6.25 -6.00 9.47
CA SER A 50 5.82 -5.93 10.88
C SER A 50 4.73 -6.97 11.18
N ALA A 51 3.76 -7.15 10.29
CA ALA A 51 2.72 -8.18 10.41
C ALA A 51 3.30 -9.60 10.37
N TRP A 52 4.29 -9.85 9.52
CA TRP A 52 5.01 -11.11 9.49
C TRP A 52 5.78 -11.38 10.78
N LEU A 53 6.44 -10.37 11.35
CA LEU A 53 7.14 -10.48 12.62
C LEU A 53 6.18 -10.80 13.77
N ILE A 54 4.97 -10.22 13.80
CA ILE A 54 3.95 -10.56 14.81
C ILE A 54 3.61 -12.06 14.78
N TYR A 55 3.56 -12.66 13.60
CA TYR A 55 3.28 -14.10 13.45
C TYR A 55 4.48 -14.99 13.81
N LYS A 56 5.71 -14.51 13.61
CA LYS A 56 6.94 -15.31 13.76
C LYS A 56 7.68 -15.11 15.06
N THR A 57 7.24 -14.18 15.91
CA THR A 57 7.94 -13.82 17.14
C THR A 57 6.99 -13.81 18.32
N GLU A 58 7.54 -14.02 19.50
CA GLU A 58 6.81 -14.07 20.77
C GLU A 58 7.39 -13.04 21.75
N GLY A 59 6.69 -12.81 22.87
CA GLY A 59 7.19 -12.00 23.99
C GLY A 59 7.42 -10.52 23.66
N ASP A 60 8.59 -9.99 24.04
CA ASP A 60 8.88 -8.55 23.90
C ASP A 60 9.06 -8.11 22.44
N LEU A 61 9.64 -8.97 21.59
CA LEU A 61 9.86 -8.67 20.18
C LEU A 61 8.52 -8.56 19.43
N GLN A 62 7.57 -9.45 19.76
CA GLN A 62 6.23 -9.42 19.19
C GLN A 62 5.49 -8.14 19.57
N ARG A 63 5.55 -7.73 20.85
CA ARG A 63 4.96 -6.47 21.32
C ARG A 63 5.55 -5.26 20.59
N LYS A 64 6.86 -5.29 20.31
CA LYS A 64 7.54 -4.28 19.50
C LYS A 64 7.05 -4.28 18.04
N ALA A 65 6.87 -5.45 17.45
CA ALA A 65 6.34 -5.61 16.09
C ALA A 65 4.91 -5.07 15.95
N VAL A 66 4.05 -5.22 16.96
CA VAL A 66 2.71 -4.59 16.99
C VAL A 66 2.82 -3.05 16.94
N ARG A 67 3.75 -2.45 17.70
CA ARG A 67 3.98 -1.00 17.65
C ARG A 67 4.47 -0.55 16.27
N TRP A 68 5.41 -1.29 15.68
CA TRP A 68 5.89 -1.02 14.32
C TRP A 68 4.78 -1.12 13.28
N LEU A 69 3.92 -2.14 13.39
CA LEU A 69 2.75 -2.29 12.52
C LEU A 69 1.82 -1.07 12.63
N ARG A 70 1.53 -0.57 13.83
CA ARG A 70 0.68 0.62 14.00
C ARG A 70 1.28 1.85 13.33
N VAL A 71 2.57 2.12 13.56
CA VAL A 71 3.25 3.29 12.97
C VAL A 71 3.26 3.19 11.44
N THR A 72 3.64 2.03 10.91
CA THR A 72 3.73 1.82 9.46
C THR A 72 2.36 1.84 8.79
N LEU A 73 1.30 1.33 9.43
CA LEU A 73 -0.08 1.49 8.94
C LEU A 73 -0.47 2.97 8.85
N VAL A 74 -0.19 3.78 9.87
CA VAL A 74 -0.48 5.23 9.80
C VAL A 74 0.25 5.88 8.63
N LEU A 75 1.53 5.56 8.44
CA LEU A 75 2.30 6.05 7.30
C LEU A 75 1.73 5.60 5.96
N THR A 76 1.29 4.35 5.85
CA THR A 76 0.61 3.84 4.65
C THR A 76 -0.71 4.57 4.40
N ALA A 77 -1.52 4.81 5.43
CA ALA A 77 -2.79 5.53 5.28
C ALA A 77 -2.57 6.97 4.82
N LEU A 78 -1.61 7.68 5.43
CA LEU A 78 -1.22 9.03 5.01
C LEU A 78 -0.70 9.03 3.57
N GLY A 79 0.08 8.02 3.20
CA GLY A 79 0.56 7.82 1.84
C GLY A 79 -0.57 7.60 0.84
N MET A 80 -1.56 6.75 1.16
CA MET A 80 -2.74 6.54 0.31
C MET A 80 -3.54 7.83 0.11
N VAL A 81 -3.73 8.63 1.15
CA VAL A 81 -4.39 9.95 1.05
C VAL A 81 -3.56 10.89 0.17
N ALA A 82 -2.25 10.97 0.39
CA ALA A 82 -1.37 11.84 -0.38
C ALA A 82 -1.35 11.46 -1.87
N VAL A 83 -1.23 10.16 -2.18
CA VAL A 83 -1.29 9.67 -3.58
C VAL A 83 -2.64 9.98 -4.20
N SER A 84 -3.75 9.72 -3.49
CA SER A 84 -5.10 10.00 -4.01
C SER A 84 -5.32 11.48 -4.32
N LEU A 85 -4.77 12.38 -3.50
CA LEU A 85 -4.81 13.83 -3.74
C LEU A 85 -3.88 14.26 -4.87
N ALA A 86 -2.74 13.58 -5.06
CA ALA A 86 -1.78 13.89 -6.11
C ALA A 86 -2.20 13.33 -7.49
N THR A 87 -2.92 12.20 -7.53
CA THR A 87 -3.30 11.51 -8.78
C THR A 87 -4.03 12.42 -9.78
N PRO A 88 -5.02 13.27 -9.41
CA PRO A 88 -5.71 14.15 -10.36
C PRO A 88 -4.77 15.16 -11.05
N PHE A 89 -3.75 15.64 -10.33
CA PHE A 89 -2.76 16.56 -10.89
C PHE A 89 -1.70 15.84 -11.73
N ALA A 90 -1.51 14.55 -11.50
CA ALA A 90 -0.48 13.76 -12.16
C ALA A 90 -0.97 13.14 -13.47
N SER A 91 -2.24 12.70 -13.57
CA SER A 91 -2.76 12.09 -14.80
C SER A 91 -4.28 12.26 -14.96
N PRO A 92 -4.73 13.05 -15.96
CA PRO A 92 -6.13 13.11 -16.36
C PRO A 92 -6.70 11.75 -16.79
N ARG A 93 -5.89 10.92 -17.46
CA ARG A 93 -6.31 9.57 -17.93
C ARG A 93 -6.69 8.64 -16.77
N ILE A 94 -5.91 8.66 -15.67
CA ILE A 94 -6.22 7.85 -14.49
C ILE A 94 -7.44 8.41 -13.78
N PHE A 95 -7.54 9.74 -13.71
CA PHE A 95 -8.70 10.39 -13.13
C PHE A 95 -9.99 9.96 -13.87
N ASP A 96 -9.98 9.99 -15.20
CA ASP A 96 -11.12 9.62 -16.01
C ASP A 96 -11.61 8.20 -15.72
N ARG A 97 -10.67 7.25 -15.58
CA ARG A 97 -11.03 5.86 -15.27
C ARG A 97 -11.57 5.65 -13.87
N TRP A 98 -11.01 6.35 -12.88
CA TRP A 98 -11.36 6.13 -11.48
C TRP A 98 -12.57 6.94 -11.01
N PHE A 99 -12.86 8.07 -11.65
CA PHE A 99 -13.85 9.04 -11.16
C PHE A 99 -15.00 9.31 -12.13
N LEU A 100 -14.90 8.95 -13.41
CA LEU A 100 -16.02 9.13 -14.35
C LEU A 100 -16.96 7.93 -14.37
N TRP A 101 -18.22 8.23 -14.68
CA TRP A 101 -19.24 7.23 -14.95
C TRP A 101 -19.07 6.63 -16.36
N PRO A 102 -19.28 5.31 -16.56
CA PRO A 102 -19.69 4.29 -15.59
C PRO A 102 -18.52 3.55 -14.90
N GLU A 103 -17.27 3.82 -15.29
CA GLU A 103 -16.09 3.06 -14.83
C GLU A 103 -15.91 3.07 -13.31
N ILE A 104 -16.28 4.18 -12.65
CA ILE A 104 -16.30 4.29 -11.18
C ILE A 104 -17.12 3.18 -10.50
N LEU A 105 -18.20 2.68 -11.10
CA LEU A 105 -19.04 1.62 -10.52
C LEU A 105 -18.28 0.29 -10.45
N TYR A 106 -17.45 0.01 -11.46
CA TYR A 106 -16.67 -1.23 -11.53
C TYR A 106 -15.40 -1.17 -10.68
N LEU A 107 -14.77 0.01 -10.58
CA LEU A 107 -13.53 0.20 -9.83
C LEU A 107 -13.75 0.48 -8.35
N SER A 108 -14.80 1.21 -7.97
CA SER A 108 -15.06 1.62 -6.57
C SER A 108 -15.17 0.48 -5.54
N PRO A 109 -15.59 -0.76 -5.86
CA PRO A 109 -15.54 -1.86 -4.90
C PRO A 109 -14.12 -2.14 -4.39
N LEU A 110 -13.08 -1.97 -5.22
CA LEU A 110 -11.69 -2.24 -4.84
C LEU A 110 -11.18 -1.32 -3.72
N PRO A 111 -11.24 0.03 -3.83
CA PRO A 111 -10.84 0.92 -2.74
C PRO A 111 -11.76 0.82 -1.53
N ILE A 112 -13.06 0.57 -1.71
CA ILE A 112 -14.00 0.38 -0.59
C ILE A 112 -13.63 -0.85 0.23
N VAL A 113 -13.45 -2.01 -0.41
CA VAL A 113 -13.07 -3.25 0.29
C VAL A 113 -11.69 -3.10 0.91
N SER A 114 -10.73 -2.48 0.21
CA SER A 114 -9.40 -2.20 0.74
C SER A 114 -9.45 -1.33 2.00
N ALA A 115 -10.27 -0.26 1.99
CA ALA A 115 -10.46 0.61 3.14
C ALA A 115 -11.12 -0.12 4.31
N LEU A 116 -12.14 -0.95 4.06
CA LEU A 116 -12.78 -1.76 5.10
C LEU A 116 -11.81 -2.76 5.74
N LEU A 117 -11.00 -3.45 4.93
CA LEU A 117 -9.95 -4.36 5.40
C LEU A 117 -8.88 -3.61 6.20
N PHE A 118 -8.50 -2.42 5.75
CA PHE A 118 -7.53 -1.57 6.44
C PHE A 118 -8.05 -1.11 7.81
N LEU A 119 -9.29 -0.63 7.88
CA LEU A 119 -9.94 -0.24 9.14
C LEU A 119 -10.13 -1.43 10.08
N TRP A 120 -10.49 -2.59 9.54
CA TRP A 120 -10.59 -3.82 10.30
C TRP A 120 -9.22 -4.21 10.89
N LEU A 121 -8.16 -4.15 10.08
CA LEU A 121 -6.79 -4.44 10.50
C LEU A 121 -6.33 -3.46 11.58
N TRP A 122 -6.57 -2.16 11.38
CA TRP A 122 -6.27 -1.11 12.35
C TRP A 122 -6.91 -1.42 13.70
N ARG A 123 -8.21 -1.78 13.72
CA ARG A 123 -8.91 -2.19 14.94
C ARG A 123 -8.32 -3.47 15.58
N GLN A 124 -7.90 -4.44 14.77
CA GLN A 124 -7.25 -5.65 15.28
C GLN A 124 -5.92 -5.33 15.97
N THR A 125 -5.18 -4.32 15.54
CA THR A 125 -3.90 -3.97 16.16
C THR A 125 -4.01 -3.58 17.64
N PHE A 126 -5.16 -3.07 18.10
CA PHE A 126 -5.41 -2.73 19.50
C PHE A 126 -5.62 -3.96 20.39
N HIS A 127 -5.95 -5.09 19.79
CA HIS A 127 -6.21 -6.36 20.48
C HIS A 127 -5.04 -7.35 20.34
N LEU A 128 -3.90 -6.89 19.79
CA LEU A 128 -2.68 -7.68 19.62
C LEU A 128 -1.60 -7.25 20.63
N PRO A 129 -0.73 -8.19 21.06
CA PRO A 129 -0.80 -9.64 20.81
C PRO A 129 -1.92 -10.30 21.62
N LYS A 130 -2.54 -11.36 21.08
CA LYS A 130 -3.60 -12.11 21.75
C LYS A 130 -2.99 -13.19 22.66
N PRO A 131 -3.70 -13.64 23.71
CA PRO A 131 -3.27 -14.80 24.48
C PRO A 131 -3.05 -16.00 23.54
N ASP A 132 -1.94 -16.71 23.73
CA ASP A 132 -1.58 -17.92 22.97
C ASP A 132 -1.40 -17.68 21.45
N ASP A 133 -1.04 -16.45 21.04
CA ASP A 133 -0.81 -16.07 19.64
C ASP A 133 -1.96 -16.38 18.68
N ARG A 134 -3.15 -16.55 19.24
CA ARG A 134 -4.32 -16.94 18.48
C ARG A 134 -4.61 -15.90 17.39
N HIS A 135 -4.46 -16.34 16.14
CA HIS A 135 -4.66 -15.53 14.93
C HIS A 135 -3.58 -14.48 14.61
N ALA A 136 -2.34 -14.66 15.09
CA ALA A 136 -1.22 -13.77 14.76
C ALA A 136 -0.91 -13.67 13.25
N LEU A 137 -1.35 -14.63 12.42
CA LEU A 137 -1.22 -14.60 10.96
C LEU A 137 -2.23 -13.66 10.25
N ARG A 138 -3.35 -13.34 10.89
CA ARG A 138 -4.42 -12.54 10.26
C ARG A 138 -3.96 -11.17 9.75
N PRO A 139 -3.16 -10.38 10.51
CA PRO A 139 -2.62 -9.11 10.02
C PRO A 139 -1.90 -9.21 8.68
N PHE A 140 -1.09 -10.25 8.50
CA PHE A 140 -0.34 -10.48 7.27
C PHE A 140 -1.27 -10.82 6.11
N LEU A 141 -2.22 -11.75 6.31
CA LEU A 141 -3.19 -12.12 5.27
C LEU A 141 -4.07 -10.94 4.85
N THR A 142 -4.48 -10.10 5.80
CA THR A 142 -5.27 -8.91 5.49
C THR A 142 -4.46 -7.88 4.69
N LEU A 143 -3.20 -7.63 5.04
CA LEU A 143 -2.34 -6.77 4.23
C LEU A 143 -2.11 -7.35 2.83
N ALA A 144 -1.85 -8.65 2.72
CA ALA A 144 -1.70 -9.32 1.44
C ALA A 144 -2.95 -9.18 0.56
N ALA A 145 -4.15 -9.30 1.15
CA ALA A 145 -5.40 -9.08 0.44
C ALA A 145 -5.56 -7.61 -0.03
N ILE A 146 -5.20 -6.63 0.80
CA ILE A 146 -5.21 -5.21 0.41
C ILE A 146 -4.24 -4.97 -0.76
N PHE A 147 -3.04 -5.53 -0.72
CA PHE A 147 -2.08 -5.43 -1.81
C PHE A 147 -2.58 -6.10 -3.10
N ALA A 148 -3.22 -7.27 -3.00
CA ALA A 148 -3.82 -7.94 -4.15
C ALA A 148 -4.94 -7.11 -4.78
N LEU A 149 -5.80 -6.47 -3.98
CA LEU A 149 -6.83 -5.55 -4.46
C LEU A 149 -6.23 -4.32 -5.15
N GLY A 150 -5.17 -3.74 -4.57
CA GLY A 150 -4.44 -2.63 -5.19
C GLY A 150 -3.83 -3.01 -6.54
N PHE A 151 -3.22 -4.19 -6.62
CA PHE A 151 -2.67 -4.71 -7.89
C PHE A 151 -3.76 -4.98 -8.93
N ALA A 152 -4.91 -5.50 -8.52
CA ALA A 152 -6.07 -5.68 -9.40
C ALA A 152 -6.58 -4.34 -9.97
N GLY A 153 -6.63 -3.29 -9.14
CA GLY A 153 -6.99 -1.94 -9.57
C GLY A 153 -6.00 -1.36 -10.58
N LEU A 154 -4.70 -1.57 -10.37
CA LEU A 154 -3.66 -1.20 -11.32
C LEU A 154 -3.80 -1.97 -12.63
N ALA A 155 -3.96 -3.28 -12.59
CA ALA A 155 -4.13 -4.12 -13.77
C ALA A 155 -5.33 -3.67 -14.63
N TRP A 156 -6.46 -3.34 -13.99
CA TRP A 156 -7.63 -2.80 -14.66
C TRP A 156 -7.38 -1.40 -15.25
N SER A 157 -6.63 -0.55 -14.54
CA SER A 157 -6.30 0.80 -15.00
C SER A 157 -5.44 0.80 -16.27
N PHE A 158 -4.58 -0.20 -16.45
CA PHE A 158 -3.72 -0.32 -17.64
C PHE A 158 -4.40 -1.04 -18.81
N TYR A 159 -5.33 -1.96 -18.57
CA TYR A 159 -5.99 -2.72 -19.63
C TYR A 159 -6.58 -1.81 -20.75
N PRO A 160 -6.36 -2.09 -22.06
CA PRO A 160 -5.67 -3.24 -22.64
C PRO A 160 -4.16 -3.08 -22.81
N TYR A 161 -3.61 -1.88 -22.60
CA TYR A 161 -2.19 -1.59 -22.82
C TYR A 161 -1.41 -1.75 -21.51
N VAL A 162 -0.60 -2.81 -21.41
CA VAL A 162 0.20 -3.03 -20.20
C VAL A 162 1.08 -1.81 -19.93
N VAL A 163 1.79 -1.31 -20.95
CA VAL A 163 2.57 -0.06 -20.90
C VAL A 163 1.77 1.06 -21.60
N PRO A 164 1.57 2.22 -20.95
CA PRO A 164 0.89 3.37 -21.57
C PRO A 164 1.56 3.92 -22.83
#